data_AF-A0A3P1S098-F1
#
_entry.id   AF-A0A3P1S098-F1
#
_cell.length_a   1.000
_cell.length_b   1.000
_cell.length_c   1.000
_cell.angle_alpha   90.00
_cell.angle_beta   90.00
_cell.angle_gamma   90.00
#
_symmetry.space_group_name_H-M   'P 1'
#
loop_
_entity.id
_entity.type
_entity.pdbx_description
1 polymer ?
#
loop_
_entity_poly.entity_id
_entity_poly.type
_entity_poly.pdbx_seq_one_letter_code
_entity_poly.pdbx_strand_id
1 'polypeptide(L)' 'MGDEMHLTSEGIEVFSRAMRERILEIHHYVELDKNRYTFLYMADQQIKSLIRCFKSRNADDYISSYTGE' A
#
# COMPACT_ATOMS: atom_id res chain seq x y z
N MET A 1 -5.07 18.54 26.91
CA MET A 1 -5.32 18.75 25.47
C MET A 1 -3.95 18.90 24.85
N GLY A 2 -3.52 17.90 24.07
CA GLY A 2 -2.22 17.98 23.38
C GLY A 2 -2.30 19.04 22.29
N ASP A 3 -1.18 19.73 22.05
CA ASP A 3 -1.08 20.69 20.97
C ASP A 3 -1.20 19.94 19.63
N GLU A 4 -2.31 20.13 18.92
CA GLU A 4 -2.52 19.47 17.63
C GLU A 4 -1.76 20.22 16.54
N MET A 5 -0.77 19.56 15.96
CA MET A 5 0.00 20.09 14.84
C MET A 5 -0.61 19.60 13.52
N HIS A 6 -1.14 20.54 12.74
CA HIS A 6 -1.75 20.28 11.44
C HIS A 6 -0.84 20.74 10.29
N LEU A 7 -0.91 20.06 9.16
CA LEU A 7 -0.27 20.54 7.93
C LEU A 7 -0.96 21.82 7.46
N THR A 8 -0.18 22.77 6.97
CA THR A 8 -0.71 23.93 6.23
C THR A 8 -1.30 23.45 4.90
N SER A 9 -2.10 24.29 4.25
CA SER A 9 -2.61 23.98 2.90
C SER A 9 -1.49 23.71 1.90
N GLU A 10 -0.38 24.47 1.98
CA GLU A 10 0.83 24.22 1.18
C GLU A 10 1.46 22.86 1.51
N GLY A 11 1.56 22.51 2.80
CA GLY A 11 2.06 21.21 3.22
C GLY A 11 1.22 20.05 2.70
N ILE A 12 -0.12 20.21 2.71
CA ILE A 12 -1.06 19.24 2.14
C ILE A 12 -0.84 19.10 0.63
N GLU A 13 -0.62 20.20 -0.10
CA GLU A 13 -0.39 20.17 -1.55
C GLU A 13 0.90 19.42 -1.89
N VAL A 14 2.01 19.77 -1.21
CA VAL A 14 3.31 19.13 -1.40
C VAL A 14 3.21 17.63 -1.12
N PHE A 15 2.61 17.26 0.02
CA PHE A 15 2.41 15.86 0.39
C PHE A 15 1.53 15.12 -0.62
N SER A 16 0.42 15.71 -1.03
CA SER A 16 -0.52 15.09 -1.98
C SER A 16 0.12 14.83 -3.34
N ARG A 17 0.96 15.76 -3.83
CA ARG A 17 1.71 15.58 -5.07
C ARG A 17 2.70 14.43 -4.95
N ALA A 18 3.53 14.43 -3.92
CA ALA A 18 4.52 13.36 -3.68
C ALA A 18 3.84 11.99 -3.52
N MET A 19 2.73 11.92 -2.78
CA MET A 19 1.96 10.69 -2.61
C MET A 19 1.38 10.18 -3.92
N ARG A 20 0.83 11.06 -4.77
CA ARG A 20 0.28 10.65 -6.07
C ARG A 20 1.34 10.01 -6.96
N GLU A 21 2.53 10.59 -6.98
CA GLU A 21 3.67 10.06 -7.74
C GLU A 21 4.10 8.70 -7.17
N ARG A 22 4.30 8.62 -5.84
CA ARG A 22 4.74 7.39 -5.17
C ARG A 22 3.75 6.24 -5.30
N ILE A 23 2.44 6.51 -5.22
CA ILE A 23 1.38 5.48 -5.30
C ILE A 23 1.32 4.80 -6.68
N LEU A 24 1.71 5.53 -7.74
CA LEU A 24 1.72 5.03 -9.12
C LEU A 24 3.09 4.55 -9.58
N GLU A 25 4.13 4.74 -8.77
CA GLU A 25 5.48 4.28 -9.05
C GLU A 25 5.55 2.75 -9.06
N ILE A 26 6.38 2.19 -9.94
CA ILE A 26 6.53 0.75 -10.15
C ILE A 26 7.68 0.21 -9.29
N HIS A 27 7.34 -0.50 -8.21
CA HIS A 27 8.29 -1.08 -7.26
C HIS A 27 8.46 -2.59 -7.48
N HIS A 28 9.62 -3.10 -7.05
CA HIS A 28 9.85 -4.54 -6.98
C HIS A 28 9.29 -5.08 -5.66
N TYR A 29 8.42 -6.09 -5.72
CA TYR A 29 7.85 -6.71 -4.52
C TYR A 29 8.40 -8.13 -4.36
N VAL A 30 8.79 -8.47 -3.13
CA VAL A 30 9.49 -9.73 -2.82
C VAL A 30 8.61 -10.98 -3.03
N GLU A 31 7.28 -10.88 -2.84
CA GLU A 31 6.44 -12.05 -2.50
C GLU A 31 5.29 -12.44 -3.44
N LEU A 32 5.23 -12.04 -4.72
CA LEU A 32 4.23 -12.65 -5.63
C LEU A 32 4.84 -13.45 -6.77
N ASP A 33 5.89 -12.94 -7.38
CA ASP A 33 6.43 -13.47 -8.64
C ASP A 33 7.71 -12.77 -9.09
N LYS A 34 8.31 -11.93 -8.23
CA LYS A 34 9.42 -11.02 -8.58
C LYS A 34 9.09 -10.02 -9.70
N ASN A 35 7.80 -9.79 -10.00
CA ASN A 35 7.40 -8.73 -10.92
C ASN A 35 7.36 -7.37 -10.23
N ARG A 36 7.20 -6.34 -11.06
CA ARG A 36 7.11 -4.97 -10.61
C ARG A 36 5.68 -4.46 -10.72
N TYR A 37 5.19 -3.91 -9.63
CA TYR A 37 3.81 -3.45 -9.51
C TYR A 37 3.74 -2.05 -8.91
N THR A 38 2.63 -1.37 -9.15
CA THR A 38 2.33 -0.13 -8.43
C THR A 38 1.89 -0.43 -7.00
N PHE A 39 2.03 0.55 -6.12
CA PHE A 39 1.51 0.43 -4.75
C PHE A 39 0.01 0.13 -4.73
N LEU A 40 -0.80 0.79 -5.59
CA LEU A 40 -2.24 0.53 -5.67
C LEU A 40 -2.57 -0.92 -6.02
N TYR A 41 -1.85 -1.48 -6.99
CA TYR A 41 -2.07 -2.87 -7.38
C TYR A 41 -1.81 -3.81 -6.22
N MET A 42 -0.71 -3.59 -5.48
CA MET A 42 -0.37 -4.44 -4.34
C MET A 42 -1.36 -4.29 -3.19
N ALA A 43 -1.76 -3.07 -2.85
CA ALA A 43 -2.80 -2.84 -1.84
C ALA A 43 -4.11 -3.57 -2.20
N ASP A 44 -4.53 -3.51 -3.47
CA ASP A 44 -5.71 -4.22 -3.96
C ASP A 44 -5.56 -5.75 -3.84
N GLN A 45 -4.40 -6.32 -4.20
CA GLN A 45 -4.14 -7.75 -4.04
C GLN A 45 -4.17 -8.19 -2.58
N GLN A 46 -3.53 -7.43 -1.68
CA GLN A 46 -3.51 -7.72 -0.25
C GLN A 46 -4.93 -7.67 0.35
N ILE A 47 -5.73 -6.65 0.03
CA ILE A 47 -7.14 -6.54 0.48
C ILE A 47 -7.98 -7.70 -0.06
N LYS A 48 -7.86 -8.02 -1.36
CA LYS A 48 -8.60 -9.14 -1.96
C LYS A 48 -8.22 -10.48 -1.34
N SER A 49 -6.93 -10.69 -1.08
CA SER A 49 -6.44 -11.90 -0.40
C SER A 49 -6.97 -12.01 1.02
N LEU A 50 -7.00 -10.90 1.77
CA LEU A 50 -7.56 -10.85 3.11
C LEU A 50 -9.06 -11.23 3.13
N ILE A 51 -9.83 -10.69 2.18
CA ILE A 51 -11.24 -11.07 2.02
C ILE A 51 -11.38 -12.57 1.70
N ARG A 52 -10.50 -13.14 0.86
CA ARG A 52 -10.50 -14.57 0.57
C ARG A 52 -10.22 -15.40 1.82
N CYS A 53 -9.23 -15.02 2.64
CA CYS A 53 -8.90 -15.71 3.89
C CYS A 53 -10.11 -15.83 4.81
N PHE A 54 -10.87 -14.74 4.97
CA PHE A 54 -12.07 -14.77 5.79
C PHE A 54 -13.16 -15.67 5.21
N LYS A 55 -13.31 -15.73 3.88
CA LYS A 55 -14.30 -16.59 3.22
C LYS A 55 -13.91 -18.07 3.27
N SER A 56 -12.64 -18.39 3.08
CA SER A 56 -12.11 -19.77 3.10
C SER A 56 -11.82 -20.27 4.51
N ARG A 57 -11.71 -19.36 5.49
CA ARG A 57 -11.18 -19.63 6.84
C ARG A 57 -9.77 -20.22 6.80
N ASN A 58 -9.00 -19.88 5.77
CA ASN A 58 -7.62 -20.30 5.59
C ASN A 58 -6.70 -19.08 5.59
N ALA A 59 -5.74 -19.05 6.52
CA ALA A 59 -4.76 -17.96 6.60
C ALA A 59 -3.71 -18.03 5.48
N ASP A 60 -3.47 -19.22 4.91
CA ASP A 60 -2.47 -19.41 3.86
C ASP A 60 -2.88 -18.75 2.53
N ASP A 61 -4.15 -18.33 2.39
CA ASP A 61 -4.65 -17.61 1.22
C ASP A 61 -4.23 -16.13 1.21
N TYR A 62 -3.62 -15.65 2.30
CA TYR A 62 -3.18 -14.27 2.43
C TYR A 62 -1.94 -14.03 1.59
N ILE A 63 -1.98 -12.96 0.80
CA ILE A 63 -0.84 -12.52 0.02
C ILE A 63 -0.16 -11.41 0.82
N SER A 64 1.03 -11.69 1.33
CA SER A 64 1.95 -10.68 1.85
C SER A 64 2.81 -10.14 0.70
N SER A 65 3.19 -8.87 0.81
CA SER A 65 4.10 -8.23 -0.15
C SER A 65 4.69 -6.97 0.45
N TYR A 66 5.99 -6.79 0.27
CA TYR A 66 6.73 -5.60 0.69
C TYR A 66 7.87 -5.31 -0.29
N THR A 67 8.37 -4.08 -0.30
CA THR A 67 9.40 -3.61 -1.24
C THR A 67 10.83 -3.96 -0.82
N GLY A 68 11.05 -4.35 0.44
CA GLY A 68 12.36 -4.71 0.97
C GLY A 68 13.34 -3.54 1.14
N GLU A 69 12.86 -2.31 0.95
CA GLU A 69 13.56 -1.06 1.29
C GLU A 69 13.57 -0.81 2.80
#